data_AF-A0A3M3Y2Y0-F1
#
_entry.id   AF-A0A3M3Y2Y0-F1
#
_cell.length_a   1.000
_cell.length_b   1.000
_cell.length_c   1.000
_cell.angle_alpha   90.00
_cell.angle_beta   90.00
_cell.angle_gamma   90.00
#
_symmetry.space_group_name_H-M   'P 1'
#
loop_
_entity.id
_entity.type
_entity.pdbx_description
1 polymer ?
#
loop_
_entity_poly.entity_id
_entity_poly.type
_entity_poly.pdbx_seq_one_letter_code
_entity_poly.pdbx_strand_id
1 'polypeptide(L)' 'MHYVAYLDEFGHVGQYVARNHPKYKTSPVFGLGGMLIPAHEVREFAIYFYKLKCQLLSYDLVHDNPGNLPAY' A
#
# COMPACT_ATOMS: atom_id res chain seq x y z
N MET A 1 -1.78 23.10 -13.14
CA MET A 1 -2.70 22.03 -12.68
C MET A 1 -1.94 21.17 -11.69
N HIS A 2 -2.42 21.03 -10.45
CA HIS A 2 -1.73 20.30 -9.38
C HIS A 2 -2.32 18.91 -9.19
N TYR A 3 -1.46 17.96 -8.83
CA TYR A 3 -1.81 16.59 -8.51
C TYR A 3 -1.21 16.21 -7.17
N VAL A 4 -1.87 15.29 -6.47
CA VAL A 4 -1.35 14.62 -5.28
C VAL A 4 -1.01 13.19 -5.65
N ALA A 5 0.22 12.77 -5.33
CA ALA A 5 0.69 11.42 -5.56
C ALA A 5 0.46 10.57 -4.30
N TYR A 6 -0.27 9.47 -4.48
CA TYR A 6 -0.43 8.42 -3.48
C TYR A 6 0.45 7.26 -3.93
N LEU A 7 1.65 7.18 -3.37
CA LEU A 7 2.66 6.18 -3.73
C LEU A 7 2.96 5.31 -2.50
N ASP A 8 3.14 4.03 -2.75
CA ASP A 8 3.61 3.07 -1.78
C ASP A 8 4.84 2.33 -2.32
N GLU A 9 5.65 1.83 -1.41
CA GLU A 9 6.83 1.04 -1.73
C GLU A 9 6.40 -0.35 -2.20
N PHE A 10 6.97 -0.79 -3.31
CA PHE A 10 6.87 -2.18 -3.72
C PHE A 10 8.24 -2.73 -4.06
N GLY A 11 8.45 -4.01 -3.78
CA GLY A 11 9.69 -4.67 -4.08
C GLY A 11 9.59 -6.17 -3.86
N HIS A 12 10.54 -6.90 -4.40
CA HIS A 12 10.63 -8.32 -4.13
C HIS A 12 11.11 -8.56 -2.71
N VAL A 13 10.44 -9.46 -1.98
CA VAL A 13 10.83 -9.81 -0.61
C VAL A 13 12.13 -10.62 -0.63
N GLY A 14 13.19 -10.07 -0.03
CA GLY A 14 14.47 -10.74 0.14
C GLY A 14 15.63 -10.05 -0.58
N GLN A 15 16.85 -10.35 -0.12
CA GLN A 15 18.07 -9.71 -0.61
C GLN A 15 18.44 -10.18 -2.03
N TYR A 16 18.92 -9.26 -2.85
CA TYR A 16 19.51 -9.55 -4.16
C TYR A 16 20.99 -9.22 -4.16
N VAL A 17 21.82 -10.18 -4.58
CA VAL A 17 23.26 -9.99 -4.81
C VAL A 17 23.58 -10.13 -6.30
N ALA A 18 23.19 -11.25 -6.91
CA ALA A 18 23.37 -11.50 -8.34
C ALA A 18 22.45 -12.64 -8.80
N ARG A 19 22.07 -12.66 -10.09
CA ARG A 19 21.22 -13.72 -10.69
C ARG A 19 21.76 -15.16 -10.47
N ASN A 20 23.07 -15.32 -10.33
CA ASN A 20 23.71 -16.62 -10.19
C ASN A 20 24.12 -16.95 -8.74
N HIS A 21 23.89 -16.04 -7.78
CA HIS A 21 24.29 -16.26 -6.40
C HIS A 21 23.52 -17.45 -5.79
N PRO A 22 24.15 -18.38 -5.05
CA PRO A 22 23.49 -19.62 -4.63
C PRO A 22 22.22 -19.39 -3.78
N LYS A 23 22.22 -18.34 -2.95
CA LYS A 23 21.10 -17.97 -2.05
C LYS A 23 20.36 -16.68 -2.45
N TYR A 24 21.06 -15.57 -2.59
CA TYR A 24 20.51 -14.23 -2.88
C TYR A 24 20.43 -13.88 -4.38
N LYS A 25 19.56 -14.61 -5.10
CA LYS A 25 19.39 -14.50 -6.57
C LYS A 25 17.94 -14.26 -7.00
N THR A 26 17.18 -13.60 -6.14
CA THR A 26 15.78 -13.23 -6.40
C THR A 26 15.72 -12.06 -7.39
N SER A 27 14.69 -11.22 -7.33
CA SER A 27 14.57 -10.03 -8.18
C SER A 27 15.15 -8.79 -7.49
N PRO A 28 15.94 -7.94 -8.17
CA PRO A 28 16.35 -6.64 -7.66
C PRO A 28 15.26 -5.56 -7.79
N VAL A 29 14.04 -5.92 -8.19
CA VAL A 29 12.95 -4.94 -8.36
C VAL A 29 12.58 -4.34 -7.01
N PHE A 30 12.70 -3.01 -6.94
CA PHE A 30 12.13 -2.15 -5.92
C PHE A 30 11.71 -0.83 -6.59
N GLY A 31 10.69 -0.17 -6.06
CA GLY A 31 10.19 1.08 -6.62
C GLY A 31 8.99 1.62 -5.86
N LEU A 32 8.41 2.68 -6.41
CA LEU A 32 7.20 3.31 -5.91
C LEU A 32 6.07 3.08 -6.92
N GLY A 33 4.94 2.58 -6.43
CA GLY A 33 3.75 2.30 -7.22
C GLY A 33 2.54 3.01 -6.62
N GLY A 34 1.61 3.46 -7.45
CA GLY A 34 0.42 4.13 -6.95
C GLY A 34 -0.34 4.94 -7.99
N MET A 35 -1.00 5.99 -7.53
CA MET A 35 -1.91 6.81 -8.35
C MET A 35 -1.70 8.31 -8.17
N LEU A 36 -2.03 9.06 -9.23
CA LEU A 36 -2.07 10.52 -9.21
C LEU A 36 -3.53 10.97 -9.21
N ILE A 37 -3.89 11.80 -8.24
CA ILE A 37 -5.25 12.37 -8.14
C ILE A 37 -5.16 13.88 -8.37
N PRO A 38 -6.03 14.48 -9.21
CA PRO A 38 -6.10 15.94 -9.32
C PRO A 38 -6.35 16.56 -7.95
N ALA A 39 -5.60 17.62 -7.60
CA ALA A 39 -5.60 18.14 -6.23
C ALA A 39 -7.00 18.59 -5.74
N HIS A 40 -7.89 19.01 -6.64
CA HIS A 40 -9.26 19.42 -6.29
C HIS A 40 -10.20 18.24 -5.99
N GLU A 41 -9.90 17.03 -6.49
CA GLU A 41 -10.71 15.81 -6.28
C GLU A 41 -10.31 15.03 -5.02
N VAL A 42 -9.16 15.35 -4.43
CA VAL A 42 -8.58 14.62 -3.29
C VAL A 42 -9.56 14.50 -2.12
N ARG A 43 -10.27 15.59 -1.80
CA ARG A 43 -11.20 15.61 -0.66
C ARG A 43 -12.36 14.63 -0.85
N GLU A 44 -13.03 14.69 -2.00
CA GLU A 44 -14.18 13.84 -2.29
C GLU A 44 -13.77 12.37 -2.38
N PHE A 45 -12.64 12.09 -3.03
CA PHE A 45 -12.08 10.74 -3.08
C PHE A 45 -11.78 10.19 -1.68
N ALA A 46 -11.15 10.99 -0.81
CA ALA A 46 -10.83 10.58 0.55
C ALA A 46 -12.09 10.25 1.38
N ILE A 47 -13.15 11.06 1.25
CA ILE A 47 -14.43 10.81 1.92
C ILE A 47 -15.08 9.52 1.41
N TYR A 48 -15.12 9.35 0.09
CA TYR A 48 -15.67 8.14 -0.54
C TYR A 48 -14.92 6.88 -0.06
N PHE A 49 -13.59 6.89 -0.15
CA PHE A 49 -12.77 5.75 0.21
C PHE A 49 -12.87 5.42 1.70
N TYR A 50 -12.96 6.44 2.57
CA TYR A 50 -13.20 6.24 4.00
C TYR A 50 -14.53 5.53 4.25
N LYS A 51 -15.64 6.02 3.65
CA LYS A 51 -16.96 5.39 3.78
C LYS A 51 -16.95 3.93 3.30
N LEU A 52 -16.30 3.69 2.15
CA LEU A 52 -16.14 2.34 1.60
C LEU A 52 -15.39 1.41 2.57
N LYS A 53 -14.27 1.87 3.16
CA LYS A 53 -13.54 1.10 4.17
C LYS A 53 -14.38 0.82 5.41
N CYS A 54 -15.10 1.81 5.94
CA CYS A 54 -15.99 1.61 7.08
C CYS A 54 -17.10 0.59 6.79
N GLN A 55 -17.63 0.58 5.58
CA GLN A 55 -18.64 -0.40 5.18
C GLN A 55 -18.04 -1.81 5.08
N LEU A 56 -16.93 -1.96 4.34
CA LEU A 56 -16.30 -3.26 4.08
C LEU A 56 -15.72 -3.90 5.35
N LEU A 57 -15.10 -3.08 6.21
CA LEU A 57 -14.44 -3.52 7.44
C LEU A 57 -15.34 -3.33 8.67
N SER A 58 -16.65 -3.18 8.49
CA SER A 58 -17.59 -2.92 9.59
C SER A 58 -17.51 -3.97 10.71
N TYR A 59 -17.36 -5.25 10.34
CA TYR A 59 -17.15 -6.33 11.30
C TYR A 59 -15.85 -6.16 12.08
N ASP A 60 -14.74 -5.92 11.37
CA ASP A 60 -13.41 -5.79 11.96
C ASP A 60 -13.31 -4.59 12.91
N LEU A 61 -13.96 -3.48 12.54
CA LEU A 61 -14.04 -2.27 13.36
C LEU A 61 -14.83 -2.50 14.67
N VAL A 62 -15.85 -3.36 14.65
CA VAL A 62 -16.65 -3.69 15.85
C VAL A 62 -15.91 -4.66 16.77
N HIS A 63 -15.13 -5.58 16.20
CA HIS A 63 -14.50 -6.68 16.95
C HIS A 63 -13.00 -6.46 17.21
N ASP A 64 -12.49 -5.27 16.90
CA ASP A 64 -11.06 -4.92 17.03
C ASP A 64 -10.16 -5.98 16.35
N ASN A 65 -10.47 -6.30 15.10
CA ASN A 65 -9.74 -7.30 14.32
C ASN A 65 -8.82 -6.60 13.30
N PRO A 66 -7.52 -6.93 13.21
CA PRO A 66 -6.75 -7.81 14.09
C PRO A 66 -6.12 -7.05 15.27
N GLY A 67 -6.62 -7.24 16.50
CA GLY A 67 -6.13 -6.51 17.68
C GLY A 67 -4.76 -6.96 18.20
N ASN A 68 -4.31 -8.17 17.84
CA ASN A 68 -3.06 -8.76 18.35
C ASN A 68 -2.03 -9.09 17.26
N LEU A 69 -2.22 -8.61 16.03
CA LEU A 69 -1.18 -8.74 15.00
C LEU A 69 -0.20 -7.57 15.13
N PRO A 70 1.12 -7.82 14.97
CA PRO A 70 2.08 -6.73 14.89
C PRO A 70 1.70 -5.79 13.74
N ALA A 71 1.89 -4.49 13.93
CA ALA A 71 1.94 -3.56 12.82
C ALA A 71 3.04 -4.06 11.86
N TYR A 72 2.69 -4.20 10.58
CA TYR A 72 3.57 -4.68 9.53
C TYR A 72 4.85 -3.83 9.43
#